data_AF-A0A3D4SWL6-F1
#
_entry.id   AF-A0A3D4SWL6-F1
#
_cell.length_a   1.000
_cell.length_b   1.000
_cell.length_c   1.000
_cell.angle_alpha   90.00
_cell.angle_beta   90.00
_cell.angle_gamma   90.00
#
_symmetry.space_group_name_H-M   'P 1'
#
loop_
_entity.id
_entity.type
_entity.pdbx_description
1 polymer ?
#
loop_
_entity_poly.entity_id
_entity_poly.type
_entity_poly.pdbx_seq_one_letter_code
_entity_poly.pdbx_strand_id
1 'polypeptide(L)'
;MTAGQGAADRAAAEMVENITAMATGSYLREEDRALWDPPYPPEVADEVAAVLRRMVAEVREAAGAAGVPDAATLAVLAAHGALTTVSVAYGDAVFEEEEQADFRRVVVALAAEVGADAEEILADLDRVTEQE
;
A
#
# COMPACT_ATOMS: atom_id res chain seq x y z
N MET A 1 -5.80 22.04 -12.27
CA MET A 1 -4.35 21.81 -12.31
C MET A 1 -4.00 20.98 -11.09
N THR A 2 -4.13 19.66 -11.18
CA THR A 2 -3.67 18.77 -10.10
C THR A 2 -2.16 18.72 -10.23
N ALA A 3 -1.43 19.19 -9.22
CA ALA A 3 0.02 19.06 -9.13
C ALA A 3 0.39 17.60 -9.43
N GLY A 4 1.40 17.40 -10.28
CA GLY A 4 1.70 16.10 -10.86
C GLY A 4 1.79 15.00 -9.80
N GLN A 5 0.93 13.99 -9.92
CA GLN A 5 1.03 12.77 -9.12
C GLN A 5 2.40 12.13 -9.39
N GLY A 6 3.16 11.91 -8.32
CA GLY A 6 4.47 11.27 -8.35
C GLY A 6 4.37 9.80 -8.83
N ALA A 7 5.51 9.17 -9.05
CA ALA A 7 5.57 7.73 -9.29
C ALA A 7 4.95 6.92 -8.14
N ALA A 8 5.14 7.36 -6.89
CA ALA A 8 4.55 6.73 -5.71
C ALA A 8 3.02 6.82 -5.70
N ASP A 9 2.45 7.98 -6.07
CA ASP A 9 0.99 8.15 -6.14
C ASP A 9 0.38 7.26 -7.23
N ARG A 10 1.09 7.05 -8.36
CA ARG A 10 0.66 6.14 -9.43
C ARG A 10 0.71 4.67 -8.98
N ALA A 11 1.81 4.24 -8.38
CA ALA A 11 1.92 2.88 -7.86
C ALA A 11 0.85 2.59 -6.78
N ALA A 12 0.58 3.57 -5.90
CA ALA A 12 -0.47 3.42 -4.89
C ALA A 12 -1.87 3.36 -5.51
N ALA A 13 -2.12 4.14 -6.57
CA ALA A 13 -3.38 4.09 -7.29
C ALA A 13 -3.58 2.75 -8.02
N GLU A 14 -2.53 2.22 -8.65
CA GLU A 14 -2.56 0.90 -9.30
C GLU A 14 -2.87 -0.22 -8.30
N MET A 15 -2.24 -0.21 -7.12
CA MET A 15 -2.54 -1.16 -6.05
C MET A 15 -4.01 -1.07 -5.59
N VAL A 16 -4.53 0.15 -5.38
CA VAL A 16 -5.93 0.35 -4.99
C VAL A 16 -6.90 -0.07 -6.10
N GLU A 17 -6.54 0.16 -7.36
CA GLU A 17 -7.33 -0.28 -8.51
C GLU A 17 -7.45 -1.81 -8.56
N ASN A 18 -6.35 -2.53 -8.33
CA ASN A 18 -6.34 -3.99 -8.25
C ASN A 18 -7.26 -4.49 -7.12
N ILE A 19 -7.12 -3.94 -5.91
CA ILE A 19 -7.97 -4.30 -4.76
C ILE A 19 -9.44 -3.96 -5.04
N THR A 20 -9.73 -2.84 -5.70
CA THR A 20 -11.09 -2.47 -6.11
C THR A 20 -11.64 -3.47 -7.13
N ALA A 21 -10.82 -3.91 -8.09
CA ALA A 21 -11.22 -4.90 -9.08
C ALA A 21 -11.55 -6.24 -8.42
N MET A 22 -10.77 -6.64 -7.42
CA MET A 22 -10.99 -7.85 -6.61
C MET A 22 -12.23 -7.73 -5.72
N ALA A 23 -12.51 -6.58 -5.13
CA ALA A 23 -13.70 -6.36 -4.30
C ALA A 23 -15.00 -6.26 -5.13
N THR A 24 -14.91 -5.78 -6.36
CA THR A 24 -16.08 -5.53 -7.20
C THR A 24 -16.32 -6.60 -8.26
N GLY A 25 -15.32 -7.42 -8.57
CA GLY A 25 -15.37 -8.38 -9.66
C GLY A 25 -15.41 -7.69 -11.03
N SER A 26 -14.82 -6.49 -11.17
CA SER A 26 -14.89 -5.70 -12.41
C SER A 26 -14.21 -6.36 -13.62
N TYR A 27 -13.33 -7.33 -13.36
CA TYR A 27 -12.67 -8.17 -14.36
C TYR A 27 -13.53 -9.33 -14.85
N LEU A 28 -14.65 -9.62 -14.17
CA LEU A 28 -15.57 -10.71 -14.53
C LEU A 28 -16.57 -10.26 -15.60
N ARG A 29 -17.06 -11.24 -16.38
CA ARG A 29 -18.25 -11.02 -17.22
C ARG A 29 -19.48 -10.83 -16.33
N GLU A 30 -20.49 -10.13 -16.83
CA GLU A 30 -21.71 -9.84 -16.06
C GLU A 30 -22.41 -11.13 -15.58
N GLU A 31 -22.46 -12.17 -16.42
CA GLU A 31 -23.02 -13.47 -16.06
C GLU A 31 -22.24 -14.21 -14.96
N ASP A 32 -20.91 -14.10 -14.95
CA ASP A 32 -20.04 -14.73 -13.95
C ASP A 32 -20.10 -13.95 -12.63
N ARG A 33 -20.09 -12.61 -12.72
CA ARG A 33 -20.18 -11.69 -11.59
C ARG A 33 -21.48 -11.86 -10.80
N ALA A 34 -22.58 -12.19 -11.46
CA ALA A 34 -23.88 -12.42 -10.81
C ALA A 34 -23.91 -13.65 -9.89
N LEU A 35 -22.96 -14.59 -10.07
CA LEU A 35 -22.84 -15.84 -9.30
C LEU A 35 -21.61 -15.85 -8.39
N TRP A 36 -20.87 -14.75 -8.35
CA TRP A 36 -19.63 -14.62 -7.60
C TRP A 36 -19.86 -13.86 -6.29
N ASP A 37 -19.25 -14.37 -5.23
CA ASP A 37 -19.21 -13.70 -3.93
C ASP A 37 -17.85 -13.01 -3.78
N PRO A 38 -17.82 -11.69 -3.51
CA PRO A 38 -16.57 -10.97 -3.33
C PRO A 38 -15.81 -11.43 -2.08
N PRO A 39 -14.46 -11.42 -2.10
CA PRO A 39 -13.65 -11.79 -0.95
C PRO A 39 -13.82 -10.79 0.21
N TYR A 40 -14.09 -9.53 -0.11
CA TYR A 40 -14.29 -8.43 0.83
C TYR A 40 -15.13 -7.32 0.18
N PRO A 41 -15.78 -6.46 0.99
CA PRO A 41 -16.61 -5.39 0.46
C PRO A 41 -15.78 -4.26 -0.18
N PRO A 42 -16.34 -3.48 -1.13
CA PRO A 42 -15.60 -2.46 -1.88
C PRO A 42 -15.01 -1.35 -1.01
N GLU A 43 -15.59 -1.08 0.17
CA GLU A 43 -15.10 -0.11 1.13
C GLU A 43 -13.70 -0.46 1.66
N VAL A 44 -13.27 -1.71 1.57
CA VAL A 44 -11.90 -2.13 1.93
C VAL A 44 -10.85 -1.45 1.04
N ALA A 45 -11.17 -1.22 -0.25
CA ALA A 45 -10.28 -0.48 -1.13
C ALA A 45 -10.09 0.98 -0.67
N ASP A 46 -11.14 1.60 -0.10
CA ASP A 46 -11.05 2.95 0.47
C ASP A 46 -10.18 2.97 1.73
N GLU A 47 -10.26 1.93 2.58
CA GLU A 47 -9.39 1.76 3.75
C GLU A 47 -7.92 1.63 3.34
N VAL A 48 -7.62 0.76 2.37
CA VAL A 48 -6.26 0.59 1.83
C VAL A 48 -5.75 1.91 1.21
N ALA A 49 -6.59 2.60 0.43
CA ALA A 49 -6.24 3.90 -0.14
C ALA A 49 -5.95 4.95 0.94
N ALA A 50 -6.64 4.92 2.08
CA ALA A 50 -6.37 5.81 3.20
C ALA A 50 -5.01 5.52 3.85
N VAL A 51 -4.68 4.24 4.06
CA VAL A 51 -3.37 3.81 4.61
C VAL A 51 -2.22 4.24 3.69
N LEU A 52 -2.32 3.97 2.38
CA LEU A 52 -1.28 4.34 1.42
C LEU A 52 -1.10 5.86 1.31
N ARG A 53 -2.19 6.63 1.24
CA ARG A 53 -2.11 8.10 1.21
C ARG A 53 -1.45 8.66 2.46
N ARG A 54 -1.75 8.09 3.62
CA ARG A 54 -1.13 8.48 4.89
C ARG A 54 0.36 8.20 4.88
N MET A 55 0.77 7.00 4.49
CA MET A 55 2.19 6.62 4.37
C MET A 55 2.94 7.58 3.44
N VAL A 56 2.40 7.81 2.24
CA VAL A 56 3.01 8.72 1.25
C VAL A 56 3.18 10.12 1.81
N ALA A 57 2.18 10.65 2.51
CA ALA A 57 2.27 11.95 3.16
C ALA A 57 3.34 11.98 4.26
N GLU A 58 3.33 10.99 5.17
CA GLU A 58 4.28 10.93 6.29
C GLU A 58 5.74 10.82 5.82
N VAL A 59 6.02 10.02 4.80
CA VAL A 59 7.38 9.91 4.23
C VAL A 59 7.82 11.20 3.54
N ARG A 60 6.92 11.87 2.81
CA ARG A 60 7.22 13.17 2.16
C ARG A 60 7.51 14.25 3.21
N GLU A 61 6.74 14.29 4.29
CA GLU A 61 6.97 15.22 5.41
C GLU A 61 8.29 14.92 6.13
N ALA A 62 8.61 13.64 6.35
CA ALA A 62 9.87 13.21 6.97
C ALA A 62 11.10 13.69 6.18
N ALA A 63 11.03 13.68 4.85
CA ALA A 63 12.11 14.16 3.99
C ALA A 63 12.34 15.68 4.09
N GLY A 64 11.31 16.45 4.43
CA GLY A 64 11.41 17.90 4.64
C GLY A 64 11.90 18.29 6.04
N ALA A 65 11.80 17.38 7.01
CA ALA A 65 12.18 17.61 8.41
C ALA A 65 13.61 17.12 8.69
N ALA A 66 14.58 18.03 8.66
CA ALA A 66 15.94 17.72 9.10
C ALA A 66 15.94 17.28 10.58
N GLY A 67 16.11 15.98 10.86
CA GLY A 67 16.41 15.53 12.22
C GLY A 67 15.83 14.20 12.70
N VAL A 68 15.08 13.45 11.89
CA VAL A 68 14.64 12.10 12.28
C VAL A 68 15.14 11.08 11.24
N PRO A 69 16.37 10.56 11.42
CA PRO A 69 16.74 9.30 10.80
C PRO A 69 15.63 8.30 11.18
N ASP A 70 15.15 7.51 10.22
CA ASP A 70 14.15 6.44 10.43
C ASP A 70 12.67 6.85 10.41
N ALA A 71 12.30 8.12 10.28
CA ALA A 71 10.88 8.51 10.19
C ALA A 71 10.17 7.90 8.96
N ALA A 72 10.87 7.78 7.83
CA ALA A 72 10.36 7.12 6.64
C ALA A 72 10.14 5.61 6.86
N THR A 73 11.11 4.93 7.46
CA THR A 73 11.02 3.50 7.82
C THR A 73 9.85 3.24 8.77
N LEU A 74 9.66 4.09 9.79
CA LEU A 74 8.54 3.96 10.72
C LEU A 74 7.17 4.14 10.03
N ALA A 75 7.05 5.08 9.10
CA ALA A 75 5.82 5.27 8.32
C ALA A 75 5.51 4.05 7.45
N VAL A 76 6.54 3.44 6.84
CA VAL A 76 6.40 2.20 6.04
C VAL A 76 6.00 1.02 6.93
N LEU A 77 6.65 0.83 8.08
CA LEU A 77 6.30 -0.22 9.04
C LEU A 77 4.86 -0.08 9.55
N ALA A 78 4.45 1.15 9.90
CA ALA A 78 3.09 1.42 10.36
C ALA A 78 2.05 1.14 9.27
N ALA A 79 2.35 1.49 8.01
CA ALA A 79 1.47 1.21 6.88
C ALA A 79 1.36 -0.29 6.60
N HIS A 80 2.48 -1.02 6.60
CA HIS A 80 2.48 -2.47 6.45
C HIS A 80 1.62 -3.15 7.52
N GLY A 81 1.85 -2.83 8.81
CA GLY A 81 1.05 -3.40 9.90
C GLY A 81 -0.44 -3.06 9.83
N ALA A 82 -0.78 -1.85 9.36
CA ALA A 82 -2.17 -1.47 9.11
C ALA A 82 -2.81 -2.29 7.98
N LEU A 83 -2.10 -2.51 6.87
CA LEU A 83 -2.58 -3.34 5.75
C LEU A 83 -2.72 -4.81 6.17
N THR A 84 -1.77 -5.36 6.91
CA THR A 84 -1.89 -6.71 7.50
C THR A 84 -3.11 -6.81 8.41
N THR A 85 -3.36 -5.81 9.25
CA THR A 85 -4.54 -5.79 10.15
C THR A 85 -5.85 -5.77 9.37
N VAL A 86 -5.93 -4.97 8.30
CA VAL A 86 -7.09 -4.98 7.39
C VAL A 86 -7.25 -6.37 6.76
N SER A 87 -6.17 -6.97 6.26
CA SER A 87 -6.21 -8.30 5.63
C SER A 87 -6.72 -9.39 6.57
N VAL A 88 -6.21 -9.44 7.80
CA VAL A 88 -6.65 -10.40 8.82
C VAL A 88 -8.15 -10.29 9.11
N ALA A 89 -8.71 -9.07 9.09
CA ALA A 89 -10.14 -8.85 9.31
C ALA A 89 -11.03 -9.47 8.21
N TYR A 90 -10.46 -9.72 7.02
CA TYR A 90 -11.13 -10.30 5.86
C TYR A 90 -10.53 -11.65 5.44
N GLY A 91 -9.96 -12.40 6.39
CA GLY A 91 -9.48 -13.76 6.14
C GLY A 91 -8.23 -13.82 5.27
N ASP A 92 -7.34 -12.84 5.44
CA ASP A 92 -6.04 -12.70 4.78
C ASP A 92 -6.11 -12.44 3.26
N ALA A 93 -7.28 -12.12 2.71
CA ALA A 93 -7.48 -11.93 1.27
C ALA A 93 -7.11 -10.53 0.73
N VAL A 94 -6.79 -9.55 1.58
CA VAL A 94 -6.60 -8.14 1.13
C VAL A 94 -5.13 -7.80 0.86
N PHE A 95 -4.21 -8.40 1.61
CA PHE A 95 -2.79 -8.08 1.59
C PHE A 95 -1.95 -9.34 1.41
N GLU A 96 -2.20 -10.04 0.30
CA GLU A 96 -1.52 -11.28 -0.07
C GLU A 96 -0.15 -10.97 -0.72
N GLU A 97 0.53 -12.00 -1.25
CA GLU A 97 1.87 -11.86 -1.84
C GLU A 97 1.91 -10.82 -2.96
N GLU A 98 0.86 -10.75 -3.80
CA GLU A 98 0.77 -9.80 -4.90
C GLU A 98 0.62 -8.35 -4.38
N GLU A 99 -0.27 -8.10 -3.41
CA GLU A 99 -0.44 -6.77 -2.82
C GLU A 99 0.77 -6.33 -1.98
N GLN A 100 1.46 -7.28 -1.33
CA GLN A 100 2.74 -6.99 -0.66
C GLN A 100 3.82 -6.58 -1.67
N ALA A 101 3.88 -7.24 -2.83
CA ALA A 101 4.80 -6.85 -3.89
C ALA A 101 4.46 -5.45 -4.45
N ASP A 102 3.17 -5.13 -4.62
CA ASP A 102 2.72 -3.81 -5.04
C ASP A 102 3.03 -2.74 -3.98
N PHE A 103 2.83 -3.02 -2.70
CA PHE A 103 3.23 -2.14 -1.60
C PHE A 103 4.73 -1.83 -1.64
N ARG A 104 5.58 -2.84 -1.85
CA ARG A 104 7.04 -2.63 -2.02
C ARG A 104 7.36 -1.74 -3.21
N ARG A 105 6.61 -1.82 -4.32
CA ARG A 105 6.76 -0.90 -5.46
C ARG A 105 6.41 0.53 -5.09
N VAL A 106 5.37 0.74 -4.28
CA VAL A 106 5.04 2.07 -3.72
C VAL A 106 6.22 2.61 -2.90
N VAL A 107 6.78 1.79 -2.00
CA VAL A 107 7.94 2.17 -1.16
C VAL A 107 9.16 2.54 -2.00
N VAL A 108 9.50 1.74 -3.01
CA VAL A 108 10.63 2.04 -3.92
C VAL A 108 10.42 3.36 -4.66
N ALA A 109 9.24 3.58 -5.22
CA ALA A 109 8.92 4.81 -5.94
C ALA A 109 8.96 6.03 -5.01
N LEU A 110 8.46 5.88 -3.78
CA LEU A 110 8.42 6.94 -2.78
C LEU A 110 9.81 7.29 -2.25
N ALA A 111 10.64 6.29 -1.96
CA ALA A 111 12.03 6.49 -1.55
C ALA A 111 12.83 7.24 -2.64
N ALA A 112 12.65 6.86 -3.91
CA ALA A 112 13.28 7.55 -5.04
C ALA A 112 12.81 9.01 -5.17
N GLU A 113 11.54 9.31 -4.90
CA GLU A 113 11.01 10.69 -4.90
C GLU A 113 11.62 11.58 -3.83
N VAL A 114 11.86 11.03 -2.64
CA VAL A 114 12.37 11.80 -1.49
C VAL A 114 13.90 11.73 -1.33
N GLY A 115 14.58 10.98 -2.19
CA GLY A 115 16.03 10.77 -2.11
C GLY A 115 16.47 9.88 -0.94
N ALA A 116 15.60 8.98 -0.48
CA ALA A 116 15.90 7.99 0.54
C ALA A 116 16.41 6.67 -0.08
N ASP A 117 17.08 5.86 0.74
CA ASP A 117 17.53 4.53 0.35
C ASP A 117 16.39 3.51 0.48
N ALA A 118 15.85 3.06 -0.65
CA ALA A 118 14.77 2.08 -0.67
C ALA A 118 15.22 0.70 -0.17
N GLU A 119 16.49 0.32 -0.42
CA GLU A 119 17.02 -0.98 -0.03
C GLU A 119 17.14 -1.07 1.49
N GLU A 120 17.62 0.01 2.13
CA GLU A 120 17.67 0.12 3.59
C GLU A 120 16.28 0.03 4.22
N ILE A 121 15.30 0.81 3.72
CA ILE A 121 13.92 0.80 4.23
C ILE A 121 13.29 -0.59 4.11
N LEU A 122 13.46 -1.26 2.97
CA LEU A 122 12.89 -2.59 2.74
C LEU A 122 13.61 -3.67 3.56
N ALA A 123 14.93 -3.60 3.72
CA ALA A 123 15.67 -4.52 4.58
C ALA A 123 15.24 -4.39 6.06
N ASP A 124 14.93 -3.18 6.51
CA ASP A 124 14.38 -2.94 7.84
C ASP A 124 12.95 -3.46 7.99
N LEU A 125 12.11 -3.26 6.97
CA LEU A 125 10.78 -3.86 6.91
C LEU A 125 10.87 -5.38 7.06
N ASP A 126 11.66 -6.04 6.22
CA ASP A 126 11.82 -7.50 6.20
C ASP A 126 12.31 -8.02 7.56
N ARG A 127 13.31 -7.35 8.14
CA ARG A 127 13.82 -7.71 9.48
C ARG A 127 12.74 -7.67 10.55
N VAL A 128 11.80 -6.73 10.49
CA VAL A 128 10.74 -6.60 11.49
C VAL A 128 9.64 -7.62 11.23
N THR A 129 9.21 -7.80 9.98
CA THR A 129 8.06 -8.64 9.63
C THR A 129 8.38 -10.14 9.57
N GLU A 130 9.63 -10.54 9.31
CA GLU A 130 10.06 -11.95 9.33
C GLU A 130 10.34 -12.48 10.75
N GLN A 131 10.30 -11.62 11.77
CA GLN A 131 10.50 -12.00 13.18
C GLN A 131 9.19 -12.31 13.93
N GLU A 132 8.03 -12.13 13.29
CA GLU A 132 6.69 -12.43 13.84
C GLU A 132 6.16 -13.78 13.34
#